data_AF-A0AAD6Y7Z8-F1
#
_entry.id   AF-A0AAD6Y7Z8-F1
#
_cell.length_a   1.000
_cell.length_b   1.000
_cell.length_c   1.000
_cell.angle_alpha   90.00
_cell.angle_beta   90.00
_cell.angle_gamma   90.00
#
_symmetry.space_group_name_H-M   'P 1'
#
loop_
_entity.id
_entity.type
_entity.pdbx_description
1 polymer ?
#
loop_
_entity_poly.entity_id
_entity_poly.type
_entity_poly.pdbx_seq_one_letter_code
_entity_poly.pdbx_strand_id
1 'polypeptide(L)'
;MASSLSATLLALGSCVANNIVQYTVLSLFALYSTLHVSRPLLPSARIDSLERLITETADLLETAREERVFFSRDFNFNIQLRLSQALETKSTLRSRVLLQFGLNHSAQEYLYVWGNLSRSIQQCARDVKDIKVTILAEMEHERRLLYREDISDRMTILASGSYVSGEQSLPQRHR
;
A
#
# COMPACT_ATOMS: atom_id res chain seq x y z
N MET A 1 -1.75 -22.63 61.40
CA MET A 1 -2.01 -21.89 60.14
C MET A 1 -0.92 -22.07 59.06
N ALA A 2 -0.01 -23.05 59.18
CA ALA A 2 1.08 -23.28 58.22
C ALA A 2 0.81 -24.43 57.22
N SER A 3 -0.31 -25.15 57.35
CA SER A 3 -0.64 -26.34 56.55
C SER A 3 -1.35 -26.03 55.21
N SER A 4 -1.83 -24.80 55.00
CA SER A 4 -2.49 -24.40 53.75
C SER A 4 -1.50 -23.94 52.67
N LEU A 5 -0.35 -23.37 53.06
CA LEU A 5 0.67 -22.88 52.13
C LEU A 5 1.45 -24.01 51.44
N SER A 6 1.69 -25.13 52.13
CA SER A 6 2.34 -26.30 51.54
C SER A 6 1.43 -27.01 50.53
N ALA A 7 0.13 -27.06 50.80
CA ALA A 7 -0.86 -27.64 49.88
C ALA A 7 -1.00 -26.82 48.59
N THR A 8 -0.94 -25.47 48.67
CA THR A 8 -0.91 -24.62 47.48
C THR A 8 0.38 -24.75 46.69
N LEU A 9 1.54 -24.88 47.35
CA LEU A 9 2.83 -25.09 46.67
C LEU A 9 2.95 -26.48 46.03
N LEU A 10 2.39 -27.52 46.67
CA LEU A 10 2.29 -28.87 46.10
C LEU A 10 1.27 -28.93 44.94
N ALA A 11 0.17 -28.19 45.00
CA ALA A 11 -0.78 -28.06 43.90
C ALA A 11 -0.20 -27.27 42.71
N LEU A 12 0.57 -26.20 42.98
CA LEU A 12 1.35 -25.49 41.96
C LEU A 12 2.44 -26.38 41.36
N GLY A 13 3.17 -27.16 42.18
CA GLY A 13 4.16 -28.13 41.72
C GLY A 13 3.56 -29.27 40.88
N SER A 14 2.35 -29.74 41.23
CA SER A 14 1.59 -30.75 40.49
C SER A 14 1.01 -30.23 39.17
N CYS A 15 0.54 -28.98 39.13
CA CYS A 15 0.15 -28.33 37.88
C CYS A 15 1.35 -28.05 36.97
N VAL A 16 2.53 -27.76 37.54
CA VAL A 16 3.78 -27.58 36.80
C VAL A 16 4.31 -28.93 36.27
N ALA A 17 3.97 -30.08 36.85
CA ALA A 17 4.32 -31.39 36.29
C ALA A 17 3.53 -31.76 35.01
N ASN A 18 2.48 -31.00 34.68
CA ASN A 18 1.70 -31.18 33.47
C ASN A 18 2.36 -30.39 32.33
N ASN A 19 3.02 -31.10 31.42
CA ASN A 19 3.68 -30.53 30.23
C ASN A 19 2.80 -29.49 29.51
N ILE A 20 1.49 -29.74 29.41
CA ILE A 20 0.52 -28.82 28.78
C ILE A 20 0.47 -27.47 29.49
N VAL A 21 0.42 -27.45 30.83
CA VAL A 21 0.35 -26.21 31.62
C VAL A 21 1.67 -25.45 31.50
N GLN A 22 2.82 -26.14 31.56
CA GLN A 22 4.12 -25.52 31.32
C GLN A 22 4.21 -24.89 29.92
N TYR A 23 3.80 -25.61 28.87
CA TYR A 23 3.79 -25.07 27.50
C TYR A 23 2.84 -23.89 27.33
N THR A 24 1.68 -23.90 28.01
CA THR A 24 0.75 -22.74 27.99
C THR A 24 1.31 -21.52 28.72
N VAL A 25 1.98 -21.71 29.86
CA VAL A 25 2.60 -20.61 30.61
C VAL A 25 3.84 -20.08 29.87
N LEU A 26 4.67 -20.95 29.30
CA LEU A 26 5.79 -20.57 28.45
C LEU A 26 5.33 -19.85 27.18
N SER A 27 4.24 -20.30 26.54
CA SER A 27 3.70 -19.64 25.36
C SER A 27 3.09 -18.28 25.70
N LEU A 28 2.36 -18.16 26.82
CA LEU A 28 1.88 -16.87 27.34
C LEU A 28 3.03 -15.93 27.69
N PHE A 29 4.08 -16.44 28.33
CA PHE A 29 5.27 -15.65 28.68
C PHE A 29 6.02 -15.22 27.41
N ALA A 30 6.18 -16.11 26.43
CA ALA A 30 6.76 -15.79 25.14
C ALA A 30 5.92 -14.73 24.40
N LEU A 31 4.60 -14.85 24.38
CA LEU A 31 3.69 -13.87 23.78
C LEU A 31 3.83 -12.50 24.45
N TYR A 32 3.82 -12.47 25.78
CA TYR A 32 3.97 -11.26 26.58
C TYR A 32 5.33 -10.58 26.35
N SER A 33 6.40 -11.38 26.35
CA SER A 33 7.77 -10.93 26.07
C SER A 33 7.87 -10.35 24.66
N THR A 34 7.32 -11.06 23.68
CA THR A 34 7.33 -10.65 22.27
C THR A 34 6.53 -9.36 22.07
N LEU A 35 5.38 -9.21 22.73
CA LEU A 35 4.59 -7.98 22.73
C LEU A 35 5.36 -6.80 23.36
N HIS A 36 6.03 -7.02 24.48
CA HIS A 36 6.81 -5.97 25.13
C HIS A 36 8.04 -5.53 24.32
N VAL A 37 8.73 -6.48 23.69
CA VAL A 37 9.91 -6.21 22.86
C VAL A 37 9.52 -5.59 21.50
N SER A 38 8.39 -6.00 20.92
CA SER A 38 7.93 -5.50 19.61
C SER A 38 7.17 -4.18 19.67
N ARG A 39 6.62 -3.80 20.84
CA ARG A 39 5.93 -2.52 21.07
C ARG A 39 6.68 -1.33 20.44
N PRO A 40 7.93 -1.02 20.80
CA PRO A 40 8.61 0.16 20.26
C PRO A 40 8.92 0.09 18.75
N LEU A 41 8.88 -1.09 18.13
CA LEU A 41 9.26 -1.30 16.72
C LEU A 41 8.07 -1.27 15.76
N LEU A 42 6.85 -1.48 16.26
CA LEU A 42 5.63 -1.45 15.46
C LEU A 42 5.34 -0.06 14.82
N PRO A 43 5.53 1.08 15.52
CA PRO A 43 5.31 2.42 14.96
C PRO A 43 6.23 2.77 13.81
N SER A 44 7.53 2.53 13.96
CA SER A 44 8.52 2.81 12.90
C SER A 44 8.26 1.97 11.66
N ALA A 45 8.06 0.65 11.83
CA ALA A 45 7.81 -0.26 10.71
C ALA A 45 6.56 0.13 9.89
N ARG A 46 5.51 0.65 10.55
CA ARG A 46 4.30 1.11 9.87
C ARG A 46 4.54 2.41 9.08
N ILE A 47 5.32 3.34 9.62
CA ILE A 47 5.69 4.56 8.89
C ILE A 47 6.59 4.21 7.70
N ASP A 48 7.55 3.33 7.88
CA ASP A 48 8.44 2.89 6.78
C ASP A 48 7.64 2.20 5.67
N SER A 49 6.60 1.43 6.03
CA SER A 49 5.69 0.84 5.04
C SER A 49 4.89 1.89 4.27
N LEU A 50 4.46 2.97 4.94
CA LEU A 50 3.78 4.10 4.30
C LEU A 50 4.74 4.88 3.40
N GLU A 51 5.99 5.07 3.82
CA GLU A 51 7.05 5.70 3.04
C GLU A 51 7.29 4.96 1.73
N ARG A 52 7.45 3.63 1.78
CA ARG A 52 7.59 2.80 0.58
C ARG A 52 6.41 2.95 -0.38
N LEU A 53 5.19 3.02 0.16
CA LEU A 53 4.00 3.16 -0.66
C LEU A 53 3.93 4.54 -1.35
N ILE A 54 4.34 5.59 -0.64
CA ILE A 54 4.44 6.94 -1.22
C ILE A 54 5.53 6.98 -2.30
N THR A 55 6.70 6.40 -2.06
CA THR A 55 7.79 6.38 -3.07
C THR A 55 7.37 5.59 -4.30
N GLU A 56 6.77 4.40 -4.14
CA GLU A 56 6.23 3.63 -5.27
C GLU A 56 5.20 4.42 -6.09
N THR A 57 4.37 5.22 -5.42
CA THR A 57 3.34 6.02 -6.09
C THR A 57 3.95 7.23 -6.80
N ALA A 58 5.00 7.83 -6.25
CA ALA A 58 5.76 8.90 -6.88
C ALA A 58 6.54 8.38 -8.11
N ASP A 59 7.16 7.20 -8.00
CA ASP A 59 7.86 6.56 -9.11
C ASP A 59 6.91 6.25 -10.26
N LEU A 60 5.70 5.75 -9.95
CA LEU A 60 4.64 5.52 -10.96
C LEU A 60 4.22 6.82 -11.65
N LEU A 61 4.09 7.92 -10.90
CA LEU A 61 3.77 9.23 -11.47
C LEU A 61 4.87 9.70 -12.42
N GLU A 62 6.13 9.52 -12.05
CA GLU A 62 7.27 9.91 -12.90
C GLU A 62 7.35 9.04 -14.15
N THR A 63 7.17 7.72 -14.02
CA THR A 63 7.11 6.82 -15.19
C THR A 63 5.99 7.23 -16.15
N ALA A 64 4.80 7.52 -15.64
CA ALA A 64 3.68 7.94 -16.48
C ALA A 64 3.91 9.31 -17.16
N ARG A 65 4.70 10.18 -16.52
CA ARG A 65 5.15 11.45 -17.10
C ARG A 65 6.18 11.24 -18.20
N GLU A 66 7.14 10.34 -17.99
CA GLU A 66 8.16 9.97 -18.99
C GLU A 66 7.53 9.34 -20.24
N GLU A 67 6.55 8.46 -20.04
CA GLU A 67 5.76 7.83 -21.12
C GLU A 67 4.82 8.83 -21.83
N ARG A 68 4.76 10.09 -21.37
CA ARG A 68 3.86 11.14 -21.87
C ARG A 68 2.38 10.72 -21.89
N VAL A 69 2.00 9.83 -21.00
CA VAL A 69 0.63 9.31 -20.93
C VAL A 69 -0.33 10.39 -20.40
N PHE A 70 0.16 11.33 -19.60
CA PHE A 70 -0.65 12.43 -19.06
C PHE A 70 -0.56 13.71 -19.89
N PHE A 71 -1.61 14.01 -20.65
CA PHE A 71 -1.76 15.28 -21.37
C PHE A 71 -2.44 16.36 -20.52
N SER A 72 -3.25 15.97 -19.53
CA SER A 72 -3.98 16.91 -18.67
C SER A 72 -3.09 17.54 -17.61
N ARG A 73 -2.83 18.84 -17.76
CA ARG A 73 -2.05 19.65 -16.81
C ARG A 73 -2.73 19.74 -15.43
N ASP A 74 -4.06 19.83 -15.42
CA ASP A 74 -4.84 19.96 -14.19
C ASP A 74 -4.84 18.66 -13.38
N PHE A 75 -4.89 17.51 -14.06
CA PHE A 75 -4.76 16.21 -13.43
C PHE A 75 -3.39 16.05 -12.77
N ASN A 76 -2.30 16.35 -13.50
CA ASN A 76 -0.95 16.28 -12.97
C ASN A 76 -0.76 17.18 -11.74
N PHE A 77 -1.26 18.42 -11.80
CA PHE A 77 -1.20 19.34 -10.67
C PHE A 77 -1.97 18.80 -9.45
N ASN A 78 -3.17 18.26 -9.66
CA ASN A 78 -3.99 17.69 -8.58
C ASN A 78 -3.31 16.49 -7.91
N ILE A 79 -2.79 15.56 -8.71
CA ILE A 79 -2.07 14.38 -8.19
C ILE A 79 -0.80 14.80 -7.43
N GLN A 80 -0.02 15.74 -7.96
CA GLN A 80 1.15 16.27 -7.27
C GLN A 80 0.78 16.94 -5.95
N LEU A 81 -0.28 17.74 -5.92
CA LEU A 81 -0.79 18.37 -4.70
C LEU A 81 -1.18 17.30 -3.67
N ARG A 82 -1.96 16.29 -4.05
CA ARG A 82 -2.37 15.21 -3.15
C ARG A 82 -1.18 14.41 -2.62
N LEU A 83 -0.18 14.15 -3.46
CA LEU A 83 1.03 13.44 -3.06
C LEU A 83 1.89 14.28 -2.09
N SER A 84 1.96 15.60 -2.31
CA SER A 84 2.63 16.53 -1.38
C SER A 84 1.94 16.58 -0.01
N GLN A 85 0.60 16.59 0.02
CA GLN A 85 -0.19 16.53 1.25
C GLN A 85 0.03 15.21 2.00
N ALA A 86 0.13 14.09 1.27
CA ALA A 86 0.44 12.80 1.88
C ALA A 86 1.86 12.75 2.47
N LEU A 87 2.86 13.36 1.80
CA LEU A 87 4.23 13.49 2.32
C LEU A 87 4.29 14.34 3.59
N GLU A 88 3.56 15.46 3.63
CA GLU A 88 3.45 16.30 4.81
C GLU A 88 2.79 15.53 5.97
N THR A 89 1.69 14.84 5.68
CA THR A 89 0.99 14.00 6.66
C THR A 89 1.90 12.90 7.20
N LYS A 90 2.68 12.21 6.34
CA LYS A 90 3.71 11.25 6.77
C LYS A 90 4.73 11.89 7.72
N SER A 91 5.25 13.06 7.38
CA SER A 91 6.24 13.79 8.19
C SER A 91 5.69 14.11 9.59
N THR A 92 4.45 14.62 9.67
CA THR A 92 3.80 14.89 10.96
C THR A 92 3.57 13.62 11.78
N LEU A 93 3.17 12.51 11.16
CA LEU A 93 3.01 11.21 11.83
C LEU A 93 4.35 10.68 12.35
N ARG A 94 5.43 10.84 11.59
CA ARG A 94 6.79 10.47 12.01
C ARG A 94 7.25 11.29 13.21
N SER A 95 7.03 12.60 13.19
CA SER A 95 7.32 13.47 14.33
C SER A 95 6.53 13.04 15.58
N ARG A 96 5.24 12.73 15.44
CA ARG A 96 4.41 12.23 16.55
C ARG A 96 4.93 10.91 17.12
N VAL A 97 5.38 9.98 16.26
CA VAL A 97 6.01 8.74 16.73
C VAL A 97 7.25 9.02 17.56
N LEU A 98 8.15 9.86 17.06
CA LEU A 98 9.39 10.17 17.75
C LEU A 98 9.16 10.87 19.09
N LEU A 99 8.18 11.78 19.16
CA LEU A 99 7.87 12.54 20.37
C LEU A 99 7.11 11.71 21.42
N GLN A 100 6.14 10.90 21.00
CA GLN A 100 5.24 10.20 21.93
C GLN A 100 5.81 8.87 22.42
N PHE A 101 6.66 8.18 21.65
CA PHE A 101 7.24 6.90 22.08
C PHE A 101 8.61 7.02 22.76
N GLY A 102 9.12 8.24 22.93
CA GLY A 102 10.30 8.54 23.76
C GLY A 102 9.97 8.78 25.25
N LEU A 103 8.68 8.90 25.61
CA LEU A 103 8.21 9.12 26.98
C LEU A 103 7.68 7.80 27.55
N ASN A 104 8.10 7.46 28.77
CA ASN A 104 7.71 6.23 29.48
C ASN A 104 6.21 6.23 29.80
N HIS A 105 5.38 5.87 28.83
CA HIS A 105 3.93 5.76 28.99
C HIS A 105 3.52 4.44 29.63
N SER A 106 2.47 4.49 30.44
CA SER A 106 1.79 3.28 30.92
C SER A 106 1.29 2.45 29.71
N ALA A 107 1.17 1.13 29.87
CA ALA A 107 0.77 0.25 28.76
C ALA A 107 -0.60 0.62 28.15
N GLN A 108 -1.50 1.20 28.95
CA GLN A 108 -2.82 1.66 28.52
C GLN A 108 -2.74 2.96 27.71
N GLU A 109 -1.94 3.94 28.17
CA GLU A 109 -1.65 5.16 27.41
C GLU A 109 -0.97 4.83 26.08
N TYR A 110 0.00 3.91 26.10
CA TYR A 110 0.65 3.42 24.89
C TYR A 110 -0.36 2.91 23.87
N LEU A 111 -1.30 2.04 24.29
CA LEU A 111 -2.30 1.46 23.39
C LEU A 111 -3.28 2.51 22.86
N TYR A 112 -3.65 3.50 23.68
CA TYR A 112 -4.53 4.58 23.25
C TYR A 112 -3.85 5.50 22.22
N VAL A 113 -2.63 5.95 22.51
CA VAL A 113 -1.84 6.80 21.62
C VAL A 113 -1.50 6.06 20.32
N TRP A 114 -1.04 4.82 20.44
CA TRP A 114 -0.77 3.96 19.28
C TRP A 114 -2.01 3.68 18.46
N GLY A 115 -3.16 3.41 19.09
CA GLY A 115 -4.42 3.17 18.38
C GLY A 115 -4.82 4.35 17.50
N ASN A 116 -4.76 5.57 18.05
CA ASN A 116 -5.10 6.79 17.31
C ASN A 116 -4.10 7.08 16.17
N LEU A 117 -2.81 6.89 16.45
CA LEU A 117 -1.77 7.07 15.45
C LEU A 117 -1.87 6.01 14.34
N SER A 118 -2.12 4.75 14.69
CA SER A 118 -2.28 3.65 13.75
C SER A 118 -3.45 3.88 12.81
N ARG A 119 -4.58 4.39 13.31
CA ARG A 119 -5.71 4.80 12.46
C ARG A 119 -5.32 5.92 11.49
N SER A 120 -4.56 6.90 11.96
CA SER A 120 -4.10 8.02 11.13
C SER A 120 -3.13 7.55 10.03
N ILE A 121 -2.21 6.63 10.36
CA ILE A 121 -1.31 5.99 9.38
C ILE A 121 -2.12 5.17 8.37
N GLN A 122 -3.11 4.40 8.82
CA GLN A 122 -3.97 3.61 7.93
C GLN A 122 -4.78 4.50 6.99
N GLN A 123 -5.29 5.63 7.47
CA GLN A 123 -6.01 6.58 6.63
C GLN A 123 -5.08 7.16 5.56
N CYS A 124 -3.91 7.66 5.95
CA CYS A 124 -2.93 8.16 4.99
C CYS A 124 -2.52 7.08 3.96
N ALA A 125 -2.37 5.83 4.39
CA ALA A 125 -2.07 4.73 3.48
C ALA A 125 -3.21 4.44 2.49
N ARG A 126 -4.48 4.60 2.89
CA ARG A 126 -5.63 4.51 1.99
C ARG A 126 -5.62 5.65 0.98
N ASP A 127 -5.41 6.88 1.45
CA ASP A 127 -5.40 8.05 0.59
C ASP A 127 -4.32 7.93 -0.51
N VAL A 128 -3.13 7.44 -0.16
CA VAL A 128 -2.04 7.21 -1.13
C VAL A 128 -2.37 6.05 -2.08
N LYS A 129 -3.02 4.98 -1.60
CA LYS A 129 -3.50 3.90 -2.49
C LYS A 129 -4.55 4.42 -3.46
N ASP A 130 -5.44 5.30 -3.03
CA ASP A 130 -6.45 5.90 -3.91
C ASP A 130 -5.80 6.79 -4.97
N ILE A 131 -4.75 7.54 -4.61
CA ILE A 131 -3.91 8.27 -5.59
C ILE A 131 -3.31 7.30 -6.60
N LYS A 132 -2.68 6.21 -6.14
CA LYS A 132 -2.08 5.18 -6.99
C LYS A 132 -3.09 4.57 -7.96
N VAL A 133 -4.29 4.23 -7.49
CA VAL A 133 -5.38 3.70 -8.34
C VAL A 133 -5.81 4.75 -9.37
N THR A 134 -5.92 6.01 -8.97
CA THR A 134 -6.29 7.10 -9.89
C THR A 134 -5.27 7.27 -11.01
N ILE A 135 -3.97 7.24 -10.68
CA ILE A 135 -2.87 7.29 -11.66
C ILE A 135 -2.99 6.12 -12.65
N LEU A 136 -3.13 4.90 -12.14
CA LEU A 136 -3.22 3.70 -13.00
C LEU A 136 -4.46 3.70 -13.88
N ALA A 137 -5.61 4.13 -13.35
CA ALA A 137 -6.85 4.21 -14.11
C ALA A 137 -6.74 5.23 -15.25
N GLU A 138 -6.11 6.37 -15.00
CA GLU A 138 -5.89 7.40 -16.01
C GLU A 138 -4.88 6.93 -17.07
N MET A 139 -3.80 6.25 -16.66
CA MET A 139 -2.86 5.63 -17.60
C MET A 139 -3.55 4.62 -18.53
N GLU A 140 -4.43 3.79 -17.97
CA GLU A 140 -5.18 2.82 -18.76
C GLU A 140 -6.18 3.50 -19.71
N HIS A 141 -6.83 4.57 -19.25
CA HIS A 141 -7.74 5.36 -20.08
C HIS A 141 -7.03 5.94 -21.31
N GLU A 142 -5.91 6.62 -21.09
CA GLU A 142 -5.09 7.24 -22.14
C GLU A 142 -4.52 6.18 -23.10
N ARG A 143 -4.03 5.06 -22.57
CA ARG A 143 -3.57 3.94 -23.40
C ARG A 143 -4.68 3.38 -24.30
N ARG A 144 -5.92 3.29 -23.80
CA ARG A 144 -7.09 2.86 -24.60
C ARG A 144 -7.46 3.90 -25.67
N LEU A 145 -7.27 5.19 -25.42
CA LEU A 145 -7.49 6.24 -26.42
C LEU A 145 -6.48 6.10 -27.58
N LEU A 146 -5.19 6.00 -27.26
CA LEU A 146 -4.13 5.79 -28.25
C LEU A 146 -4.37 4.52 -29.10
N TYR A 147 -4.76 3.41 -28.48
CA TYR A 147 -5.08 2.19 -29.23
C TYR A 147 -6.30 2.34 -30.15
N ARG A 148 -7.31 3.14 -29.78
CA ARG A 148 -8.46 3.41 -30.65
C ARG A 148 -8.08 4.24 -31.86
N GLU A 149 -7.23 5.25 -31.67
CA GLU A 149 -6.69 6.08 -32.75
C GLU A 149 -5.86 5.23 -33.72
N ASP A 150 -4.97 4.38 -33.22
CA ASP A 150 -4.15 3.46 -34.04
C ASP A 150 -5.00 2.50 -34.90
N ILE A 151 -6.10 1.96 -34.35
CA ILE A 151 -7.01 1.07 -35.10
C ILE A 151 -7.77 1.88 -36.17
N SER A 152 -8.23 3.09 -35.82
CA SER A 152 -8.89 4.00 -36.76
C SER A 152 -7.96 4.37 -37.93
N ASP A 153 -6.71 4.71 -37.64
CA ASP A 153 -5.69 5.06 -38.65
C ASP A 153 -5.34 3.86 -39.55
N ARG A 154 -5.23 2.66 -38.99
CA ARG A 154 -5.05 1.44 -39.78
C ARG A 154 -6.27 1.14 -40.66
N MET A 155 -7.49 1.35 -40.18
CA MET A 155 -8.70 1.16 -40.99
C MET A 155 -8.80 2.18 -42.11
N THR A 156 -8.46 3.45 -41.88
CA THR A 156 -8.47 4.49 -42.92
C THR A 156 -7.40 4.23 -43.99
N ILE A 157 -6.21 3.75 -43.62
CA ILE A 157 -5.18 3.31 -44.57
C ILE A 157 -5.65 2.09 -45.40
N LEU A 158 -6.26 1.08 -44.77
CA LEU A 158 -6.79 -0.09 -45.49
C LEU A 158 -7.94 0.27 -46.42
N ALA A 159 -8.84 1.16 -45.97
CA ALA A 159 -9.95 1.64 -46.79
C ALA A 159 -9.46 2.49 -47.97
N SER A 160 -8.46 3.36 -47.78
CA SER A 160 -7.90 4.17 -48.86
C SER A 160 -7.04 3.36 -49.85
N GLY A 161 -6.38 2.28 -49.41
CA GLY A 161 -5.66 1.35 -50.28
C GLY A 161 -6.55 0.49 -51.19
N SER A 162 -7.86 0.43 -50.93
CA SER A 162 -8.83 -0.41 -51.65
C SER A 162 -9.34 0.20 -52.96
N TYR A 163 -9.00 1.46 -53.27
CA TYR A 163 -9.50 2.18 -54.45
C TYR A 163 -8.52 2.21 -55.65
N VAL A 164 -7.31 1.66 -55.54
CA VAL A 164 -6.28 1.75 -56.59
C VAL A 164 -6.10 0.46 -57.41
N SER A 165 -6.77 -0.65 -57.07
CA SER A 165 -6.54 -1.95 -57.72
C SER A 165 -7.75 -2.49 -58.49
N GLY A 166 -8.40 -1.62 -59.28
CA GLY A 166 -9.66 -1.94 -59.98
C GLY A 166 -9.73 -1.58 -61.47
N GLU A 167 -8.64 -1.22 -62.14
CA GLU A 167 -8.64 -1.02 -63.60
C GLU A 167 -7.36 -1.58 -64.24
N GLN A 168 -7.28 -2.91 -64.37
CA GLN A 168 -6.49 -3.53 -65.44
C GLN A 168 -7.46 -4.22 -66.40
N SER A 169 -7.75 -3.47 -67.46
CA SER A 169 -8.40 -3.88 -68.70
C SER A 169 -7.98 -5.28 -69.16
N LEU A 170 -8.96 -6.19 -69.24
CA LEU A 170 -8.87 -7.44 -69.98
C LEU A 170 -8.61 -7.13 -71.48
N PRO A 171 -7.58 -7.72 -72.12
CA PRO A 171 -7.46 -7.63 -73.57
C PRO A 171 -8.52 -8.55 -74.22
N GLN A 172 -9.46 -7.94 -74.93
CA GLN A 172 -10.33 -8.63 -75.88
C GLN A 172 -9.46 -9.32 -76.95
N ARG A 173 -9.43 -10.66 -76.95
CA ARG A 173 -9.01 -11.42 -78.12
C ARG A 173 -10.16 -11.48 -79.11
N HIS A 174 -10.11 -10.65 -80.14
CA HIS A 174 -10.85 -10.85 -81.37
C HIS A 174 -10.16 -11.91 -82.22
N ARG A 175 -10.93 -12.98 -82.51
CA ARG A 175 -10.82 -13.97 -83.61
C ARG A 175 -9.46 -14.61 -83.89
#